data_AF-F5XWU6-F1
#
_entry.id   AF-F5XWU6-F1
#
_cell.length_a   1.000
_cell.length_b   1.000
_cell.length_c   1.000
_cell.angle_alpha   90.00
_cell.angle_beta   90.00
_cell.angle_gamma   90.00
#
_symmetry.space_group_name_H-M   'P 1'
#
loop_
_entity.id
_entity.type
_entity.pdbx_description
1 polymer ?
#
loop_
_entity_poly.entity_id
_entity_poly.type
_entity_poly.pdbx_seq_one_letter_code
_entity_poly.pdbx_strand_id
1 'polypeptide(L)'
;MESFEFTDCAECPRHCGGQRASYECLRYPEPPLPRSAVRSRFNRHQACAVSCERESGDPMERIPRRSFLKGVGVAATAVVVPGCERPPPQAANPRPPYLFFNAEDAAFVEAAVARLIPADDAGPGALEAEVPAYIDRQLAGAWGAGGRMYRSGPWLAGTPEQGYQLPFTPAELFKNSLRAIAADVGKSNRGKLSKLEPQEQDAYLRSLENEPRDLGGVPSDVFFQLLLDMTVEGFFADPVYGGNKDMVGWKLVGFPGAYANYYEFVDQHGIRFTRPPMSLGQDAGGTVHLHPVSSPPAAAKGR
;
A
#
# COMPACT_ATOMS: atom_id res chain seq x y z
N MET A 1 -31.86 10.43 -2.37
CA MET A 1 -32.18 11.80 -2.79
C MET A 1 -32.39 12.61 -1.53
N GLU A 2 -31.30 13.16 -0.97
CA GLU A 2 -31.38 14.12 0.13
C GLU A 2 -31.58 15.51 -0.47
N SER A 3 -32.63 16.19 -0.07
CA SER A 3 -32.90 17.58 -0.42
C SER A 3 -32.02 18.49 0.42
N PHE A 4 -31.01 19.12 -0.18
CA PHE A 4 -30.25 20.19 0.46
C PHE A 4 -31.02 21.51 0.29
N GLU A 5 -31.61 22.02 1.38
CA GLU A 5 -32.08 23.41 1.44
C GLU A 5 -30.89 24.34 1.69
N PHE A 6 -30.77 25.39 0.89
CA PHE A 6 -29.72 26.41 1.02
C PHE A 6 -30.22 27.54 1.92
N THR A 7 -29.55 27.76 3.06
CA THR A 7 -29.82 28.85 4.00
C THR A 7 -28.60 29.78 4.13
N ASP A 8 -28.84 31.09 4.27
CA ASP A 8 -27.80 32.12 4.40
C ASP A 8 -26.98 31.93 5.71
N CYS A 9 -25.66 32.18 5.71
CA CYS A 9 -24.78 31.91 6.87
C CYS A 9 -25.22 32.69 8.14
N ALA A 10 -25.99 33.78 8.00
CA ALA A 10 -26.52 34.56 9.13
C ALA A 10 -27.66 33.87 9.90
N GLU A 11 -28.32 32.88 9.30
CA GLU A 11 -29.51 32.19 9.85
C GLU A 11 -29.22 30.75 10.31
N CYS A 12 -27.95 30.33 10.33
CA CYS A 12 -27.55 28.95 10.66
C CYS A 12 -27.84 28.63 12.16
N PRO A 13 -28.62 27.59 12.50
CA PRO A 13 -29.02 27.28 13.88
C PRO A 13 -27.84 26.87 14.76
N ARG A 14 -27.65 27.52 15.92
CA ARG A 14 -26.48 27.35 16.81
C ARG A 14 -26.56 26.21 17.84
N HIS A 15 -27.53 25.32 17.74
CA HIS A 15 -27.75 24.28 18.75
C HIS A 15 -27.96 22.90 18.14
N CYS A 16 -26.93 22.04 18.24
CA CYS A 16 -27.09 20.58 18.23
C CYS A 16 -27.31 20.15 19.68
N GLY A 17 -28.55 19.84 20.03
CA GLY A 17 -29.02 19.57 21.41
C GLY A 17 -28.13 18.62 22.22
N GLY A 18 -27.14 19.19 22.93
CA GLY A 18 -26.23 18.48 23.83
C GLY A 18 -25.00 17.81 23.19
N GLN A 19 -24.68 18.05 21.91
CA GLN A 19 -23.52 17.45 21.22
C GLN A 19 -22.48 18.51 20.80
N ARG A 20 -21.22 18.10 20.60
CA ARG A 20 -20.18 18.99 20.02
C ARG A 20 -20.51 19.21 18.54
N ALA A 21 -20.56 20.48 18.13
CA ALA A 21 -20.75 20.90 16.75
C ALA A 21 -19.54 21.72 16.29
N SER A 22 -19.04 21.44 15.09
CA SER A 22 -18.10 22.29 14.36
C SER A 22 -18.81 22.94 13.18
N TYR A 23 -18.50 24.22 12.93
CA TYR A 23 -19.16 25.04 11.90
C TYR A 23 -18.11 25.60 10.95
N GLU A 24 -18.32 25.45 9.65
CA GLU A 24 -17.43 26.01 8.62
C GLU A 24 -18.28 26.65 7.51
N CYS A 25 -18.12 27.97 7.30
CA CYS A 25 -18.73 28.67 6.16
C CYS A 25 -17.76 28.57 4.98
N LEU A 26 -18.10 27.76 3.98
CA LEU A 26 -17.27 27.55 2.80
C LEU A 26 -17.50 28.69 1.80
N ARG A 27 -16.41 29.27 1.29
CA ARG A 27 -16.43 30.20 0.14
C ARG A 27 -16.06 29.43 -1.11
N TYR A 28 -16.96 29.38 -2.10
CA TYR A 28 -16.61 28.86 -3.42
C TYR A 28 -15.84 29.92 -4.23
N PRO A 29 -14.78 29.53 -4.96
CA PRO A 29 -14.15 30.43 -5.95
C PRO A 29 -15.07 30.62 -7.16
N GLU A 30 -15.19 31.86 -7.64
CA GLU A 30 -15.99 32.18 -8.83
C GLU A 30 -15.35 31.63 -10.11
N PRO A 31 -16.13 31.10 -11.08
CA PRO A 31 -15.61 30.81 -12.40
C PRO A 31 -15.34 32.12 -13.18
N PRO A 32 -14.33 32.16 -14.09
CA PRO A 32 -14.03 33.36 -14.86
C PRO A 32 -15.15 33.66 -15.87
N LEU A 33 -15.76 34.85 -15.76
CA LEU A 33 -16.79 35.33 -16.69
C LEU A 33 -16.18 35.97 -17.96
N PRO A 34 -16.79 35.80 -19.15
CA PRO A 34 -16.35 36.45 -20.38
C PRO A 34 -16.60 37.96 -20.39
N ARG A 35 -15.74 38.70 -21.12
CA ARG A 35 -15.56 40.17 -21.11
C ARG A 35 -16.76 41.05 -21.57
N SER A 36 -17.96 40.52 -21.76
CA SER A 36 -19.11 41.31 -22.26
C SER A 36 -20.38 41.26 -21.40
N ALA A 37 -20.35 40.71 -20.19
CA ALA A 37 -21.52 40.70 -19.32
C ALA A 37 -21.63 41.98 -18.45
N VAL A 38 -22.72 42.70 -18.67
CA VAL A 38 -23.17 43.88 -17.92
C VAL A 38 -23.30 43.56 -16.42
N ARG A 39 -22.85 44.48 -15.55
CA ARG A 39 -22.95 44.39 -14.08
C ARG A 39 -24.41 44.31 -13.62
N SER A 40 -24.95 43.10 -13.51
CA SER A 40 -26.08 42.78 -12.65
C SER A 40 -25.55 42.40 -11.27
N ARG A 41 -26.08 43.04 -10.22
CA ARG A 41 -25.73 42.73 -8.81
C ARG A 41 -26.19 41.30 -8.48
N PHE A 42 -25.32 40.31 -8.70
CA PHE A 42 -25.54 38.96 -8.18
C PHE A 42 -25.07 38.90 -6.73
N ASN A 43 -25.97 38.41 -5.87
CA ASN A 43 -25.78 38.31 -4.43
C ASN A 43 -24.85 37.12 -4.12
N ARG A 44 -23.89 37.31 -3.19
CA ARG A 44 -22.89 36.30 -2.81
C ARG A 44 -23.57 35.03 -2.28
N HIS A 45 -23.30 33.87 -2.87
CA HIS A 45 -23.73 32.59 -2.31
C HIS A 45 -22.66 32.06 -1.34
N GLN A 46 -22.97 32.04 -0.05
CA GLN A 46 -22.27 31.28 0.99
C GLN A 46 -23.14 30.11 1.42
N ALA A 47 -22.55 28.95 1.67
CA ALA A 47 -23.24 27.78 2.21
C ALA A 47 -22.61 27.39 3.56
N CYS A 48 -23.46 27.08 4.55
CA CYS A 48 -23.08 26.63 5.89
C CYS A 48 -23.05 25.08 5.88
N ALA A 49 -21.91 24.47 6.20
CA ALA A 49 -21.83 23.02 6.46
C ALA A 49 -21.81 22.78 7.97
N VAL A 50 -22.74 21.97 8.48
CA VAL A 50 -22.82 21.59 9.89
C VAL A 50 -22.54 20.08 9.99
N SER A 51 -21.51 19.71 10.75
CA SER A 51 -21.26 18.31 11.13
C SER A 51 -21.54 18.14 12.62
N CYS A 52 -22.47 17.25 12.97
CA CYS A 52 -22.74 16.86 14.35
C CYS A 52 -22.37 15.38 14.53
N GLU A 53 -21.32 15.13 15.34
CA GLU A 53 -20.84 13.79 15.64
C GLU A 53 -21.62 13.21 16.84
N ARG A 54 -22.16 12.00 16.66
CA ARG A 54 -22.85 11.26 17.72
C ARG A 54 -21.83 10.42 18.47
N GLU A 55 -21.54 10.77 19.72
CA GLU A 55 -20.68 9.96 20.60
C GLU A 55 -21.43 8.65 20.94
N SER A 56 -21.20 7.59 20.18
CA SER A 56 -21.64 6.24 20.53
C SER A 56 -20.62 5.63 21.49
N GLY A 57 -20.90 5.79 22.78
CA GLY A 57 -20.18 5.12 23.85
C GLY A 57 -20.53 3.64 23.91
N ASP A 58 -19.53 2.79 23.70
CA ASP A 58 -19.48 1.43 24.22
C ASP A 58 -18.05 1.19 24.76
N PRO A 59 -17.87 0.89 26.06
CA PRO A 59 -16.55 0.87 26.67
C PRO A 59 -15.90 -0.50 26.46
N MET A 60 -15.19 -0.68 25.34
CA MET A 60 -14.15 -1.73 25.31
C MET A 60 -12.84 -1.14 25.84
N GLU A 61 -12.62 -1.45 27.11
CA GLU A 61 -11.43 -1.27 27.90
C GLU A 61 -10.16 -1.58 27.08
N ARG A 62 -9.50 -0.52 26.60
CA ARG A 62 -8.17 -0.60 25.99
C ARG A 62 -7.17 -0.96 27.07
N ILE A 63 -6.83 -2.23 27.21
CA ILE A 63 -5.69 -2.65 28.04
C ILE A 63 -4.40 -2.21 27.32
N PRO A 64 -3.61 -1.25 27.87
CA PRO A 64 -2.36 -0.85 27.24
C PRO A 64 -1.30 -1.96 27.42
N ARG A 65 -0.60 -2.28 26.33
CA ARG A 65 0.51 -3.26 26.20
C ARG A 65 1.80 -2.84 26.94
N ARG A 66 1.66 -2.34 28.17
CA ARG A 66 2.73 -1.99 29.11
C ARG A 66 2.22 -2.35 30.50
N SER A 67 2.38 -3.61 30.88
CA SER A 67 2.39 -4.07 32.28
C SER A 67 2.79 -5.53 32.32
N PHE A 68 4.10 -5.80 32.30
CA PHE A 68 4.59 -7.09 32.78
C PHE A 68 5.99 -6.95 33.39
N LEU A 69 6.05 -6.25 34.53
CA LEU A 69 7.14 -6.37 35.50
C LEU A 69 6.55 -6.24 36.91
N LYS A 70 6.58 -7.36 37.65
CA LYS A 70 6.21 -7.68 39.05
C LYS A 70 5.27 -8.90 39.03
N GLY A 71 5.62 -10.12 39.40
CA GLY A 71 6.78 -10.71 40.05
C GLY A 71 6.27 -11.78 41.01
N VAL A 72 6.64 -13.06 40.84
CA VAL A 72 6.64 -14.10 41.90
C VAL A 72 7.66 -15.16 41.47
N GLY A 73 8.66 -15.40 42.32
CA GLY A 73 9.54 -16.55 42.20
C GLY A 73 8.78 -17.84 42.52
N VAL A 74 8.73 -18.75 41.56
CA VAL A 74 8.43 -20.16 41.77
C VAL A 74 9.50 -20.93 41.01
N ALA A 75 10.28 -21.74 41.71
CA ALA A 75 11.24 -22.65 41.11
C ALA A 75 10.48 -23.68 40.26
N ALA A 76 10.48 -23.48 38.93
CA ALA A 76 9.96 -24.47 37.99
C ALA A 76 11.07 -25.48 37.67
N THR A 77 10.90 -26.71 38.13
CA THR A 77 11.66 -27.87 37.67
C THR A 77 11.53 -28.01 36.16
N ALA A 78 12.64 -27.92 35.43
CA ALA A 78 12.66 -28.13 33.99
C ALA A 78 12.25 -29.58 33.66
N VAL A 79 11.06 -29.76 33.10
CA VAL A 79 10.68 -30.99 32.41
C VAL A 79 11.36 -30.92 31.04
N VAL A 80 12.39 -31.74 30.85
CA VAL A 80 13.01 -31.93 29.53
C VAL A 80 12.01 -32.65 28.66
N VAL A 81 11.37 -31.94 27.74
CA VAL A 81 10.60 -32.56 26.65
C VAL A 81 11.60 -32.92 25.55
N PRO A 82 11.87 -34.20 25.28
CA PRO A 82 12.74 -34.57 24.18
C PRO A 82 11.97 -34.35 22.87
N GLY A 83 12.55 -33.59 21.94
CA GLY A 83 12.09 -33.56 20.55
C GLY A 83 11.27 -32.33 20.15
N CYS A 84 11.90 -31.16 20.20
CA CYS A 84 11.70 -30.17 19.15
C CYS A 84 13.08 -29.90 18.53
N GLU A 85 13.52 -30.85 17.71
CA GLU A 85 14.64 -30.61 16.79
C GLU A 85 14.17 -29.49 15.85
N ARG A 86 14.64 -28.26 16.08
CA ARG A 86 14.44 -27.17 15.13
C ARG A 86 15.11 -27.63 13.83
N PRO A 87 14.40 -27.71 12.70
CA PRO A 87 15.04 -28.10 11.45
C PRO A 87 16.27 -27.21 11.26
N PRO A 88 17.42 -27.80 10.84
CA PRO A 88 18.63 -27.03 10.64
C PRO A 88 18.31 -25.83 9.74
N PRO A 89 18.90 -24.64 9.99
CA PRO A 89 18.66 -23.48 9.14
C PRO A 89 18.98 -23.90 7.70
N GLN A 90 17.94 -24.06 6.90
CA GLN A 90 18.09 -24.43 5.52
C GLN A 90 18.88 -23.29 4.88
N ALA A 91 20.09 -23.61 4.41
CA ALA A 91 20.94 -22.63 3.76
C ALA A 91 20.10 -21.93 2.69
N ALA A 92 19.83 -20.65 2.89
CA ALA A 92 19.04 -19.88 1.96
C ALA A 92 19.72 -20.01 0.60
N ASN A 93 18.99 -20.54 -0.40
CA ASN A 93 19.48 -20.53 -1.76
C ASN A 93 19.90 -19.08 -2.07
N PRO A 94 21.12 -18.84 -2.58
CA PRO A 94 21.55 -17.49 -2.87
C PRO A 94 20.55 -16.86 -3.83
N ARG A 95 19.97 -15.73 -3.43
CA ARG A 95 19.03 -14.98 -4.27
C ARG A 95 19.74 -14.70 -5.60
N PRO A 96 19.04 -14.85 -6.75
CA PRO A 96 19.61 -14.43 -8.02
C PRO A 96 20.07 -12.96 -7.93
N PRO A 97 21.17 -12.60 -8.59
CA PRO A 97 21.59 -11.21 -8.63
C PRO A 97 20.53 -10.33 -9.29
N TYR A 98 20.41 -9.10 -8.82
CA TYR A 98 19.59 -8.06 -9.44
C TYR A 98 20.10 -7.73 -10.85
N LEU A 99 19.18 -7.41 -11.76
CA LEU A 99 19.42 -7.08 -13.17
C LEU A 99 19.69 -5.58 -13.36
N PHE A 100 19.00 -4.74 -12.61
CA PHE A 100 19.07 -3.29 -12.71
C PHE A 100 19.85 -2.67 -11.54
N PHE A 101 19.57 -3.10 -10.31
CA PHE A 101 20.20 -2.54 -9.13
C PHE A 101 21.65 -3.00 -8.95
N ASN A 102 22.51 -2.07 -8.55
CA ASN A 102 23.77 -2.43 -7.90
C ASN A 102 23.53 -2.77 -6.42
N ALA A 103 24.56 -3.26 -5.72
CA ALA A 103 24.42 -3.70 -4.32
C ALA A 103 24.00 -2.58 -3.34
N GLU A 104 24.39 -1.33 -3.58
CA GLU A 104 24.03 -0.20 -2.74
C GLU A 104 22.58 0.24 -2.97
N ASP A 105 22.18 0.36 -4.24
CA ASP A 105 20.82 0.66 -4.65
C ASP A 105 19.85 -0.42 -4.13
N ALA A 106 20.21 -1.69 -4.28
CA ALA A 106 19.44 -2.81 -3.78
C ALA A 106 19.27 -2.75 -2.25
N ALA A 107 20.34 -2.48 -1.51
CA ALA A 107 20.27 -2.37 -0.05
C ALA A 107 19.36 -1.23 0.40
N PHE A 108 19.35 -0.09 -0.33
CA PHE A 108 18.41 0.99 -0.07
C PHE A 108 16.97 0.54 -0.32
N VAL A 109 16.68 -0.04 -1.50
CA VAL A 109 15.33 -0.46 -1.89
C VAL A 109 14.80 -1.52 -0.93
N GLU A 110 15.61 -2.53 -0.59
CA GLU A 110 15.25 -3.56 0.40
C GLU A 110 14.88 -2.96 1.76
N ALA A 111 15.71 -2.04 2.28
CA ALA A 111 15.41 -1.38 3.54
C ALA A 111 14.12 -0.54 3.45
N ALA A 112 13.95 0.21 2.36
CA ALA A 112 12.78 1.06 2.18
C ALA A 112 11.49 0.25 2.10
N VAL A 113 11.42 -0.77 1.25
CA VAL A 113 10.19 -1.57 1.10
C VAL A 113 9.85 -2.38 2.35
N ALA A 114 10.86 -2.80 3.13
CA ALA A 114 10.65 -3.45 4.43
C ALA A 114 10.02 -2.53 5.48
N ARG A 115 10.10 -1.21 5.31
CA ARG A 115 9.38 -0.23 6.14
C ARG A 115 7.98 0.06 5.60
N LEU A 116 7.79 0.03 4.29
CA LEU A 116 6.50 0.28 3.64
C LEU A 116 5.50 -0.86 3.87
N ILE A 117 5.94 -2.12 3.71
CA ILE A 117 5.15 -3.31 4.05
C ILE A 117 6.03 -4.22 4.92
N PRO A 118 5.99 -4.05 6.26
CA PRO A 118 6.80 -4.84 7.18
C PRO A 118 6.25 -6.26 7.34
N ALA A 119 7.12 -7.20 7.72
CA ALA A 119 6.68 -8.49 8.26
C ALA A 119 6.22 -8.28 9.71
N ASP A 120 5.00 -8.72 10.03
CA ASP A 120 4.39 -8.55 11.34
C ASP A 120 3.42 -9.70 11.68
N ASP A 121 2.58 -9.52 12.70
CA ASP A 121 1.60 -10.53 13.14
C ASP A 121 0.55 -10.84 12.05
N ALA A 122 0.36 -9.97 11.06
CA ALA A 122 -0.56 -10.21 9.94
C ALA A 122 0.05 -11.14 8.88
N GLY A 123 1.38 -11.20 8.78
CA GLY A 123 2.06 -12.13 7.90
C GLY A 123 3.40 -11.64 7.33
N PRO A 124 3.86 -12.28 6.24
CA PRO A 124 5.10 -11.93 5.55
C PRO A 124 5.04 -10.52 4.94
N GLY A 125 6.18 -9.81 4.94
CA GLY A 125 6.30 -8.46 4.41
C GLY A 125 6.86 -8.40 2.99
N ALA A 126 7.24 -7.20 2.55
CA ALA A 126 7.76 -6.94 1.21
C ALA A 126 8.99 -7.78 0.84
N LEU A 127 9.86 -8.09 1.81
CA LEU A 127 11.08 -8.86 1.56
C LEU A 127 10.77 -10.33 1.32
N GLU A 128 9.84 -10.92 2.08
CA GLU A 128 9.39 -12.29 1.91
C GLU A 128 8.60 -12.47 0.62
N ALA A 129 7.86 -11.43 0.22
CA ALA A 129 7.14 -11.37 -1.05
C ALA A 129 8.06 -11.15 -2.27
N GLU A 130 9.37 -10.97 -2.11
CA GLU A 130 10.33 -10.64 -3.19
C GLU A 130 9.98 -9.34 -3.95
N VAL A 131 9.37 -8.36 -3.29
CA VAL A 131 9.07 -7.04 -3.87
C VAL A 131 10.31 -6.37 -4.49
N PRO A 132 11.51 -6.36 -3.89
CA PRO A 132 12.69 -5.81 -4.54
C PRO A 132 13.00 -6.44 -5.90
N ALA A 133 12.76 -7.76 -6.06
CA ALA A 133 12.99 -8.46 -7.32
C ALA A 133 11.95 -8.09 -8.38
N TYR A 134 10.70 -7.85 -7.97
CA TYR A 134 9.69 -7.25 -8.85
C TYR A 134 10.15 -5.89 -9.37
N ILE A 135 10.51 -4.98 -8.46
CA ILE A 135 10.92 -3.61 -8.82
C ILE A 135 12.11 -3.66 -9.78
N ASP A 136 13.12 -4.46 -9.47
CA ASP A 136 14.32 -4.62 -10.30
C ASP A 136 13.99 -5.09 -11.72
N ARG A 137 13.14 -6.11 -11.87
CA ARG A 137 12.74 -6.65 -13.18
C ARG A 137 11.92 -5.65 -13.98
N GLN A 138 11.02 -4.91 -13.33
CA GLN A 138 10.22 -3.88 -13.99
C GLN A 138 11.11 -2.76 -14.52
N LEU A 139 12.09 -2.32 -13.72
CA LEU A 139 13.06 -1.29 -14.11
C LEU A 139 14.06 -1.76 -15.17
N ALA A 140 14.45 -3.04 -15.16
CA ALA A 140 15.27 -3.66 -16.20
C ALA A 140 14.50 -3.90 -17.52
N GLY A 141 13.17 -3.95 -17.46
CA GLY A 141 12.30 -4.29 -18.59
C GLY A 141 11.91 -3.11 -19.48
N ALA A 142 11.04 -3.39 -20.45
CA ALA A 142 10.53 -2.39 -21.40
C ALA A 142 9.75 -1.26 -20.73
N TRP A 143 9.07 -1.53 -19.60
CA TRP A 143 8.41 -0.50 -18.80
C TRP A 143 9.42 0.47 -18.19
N GLY A 144 10.48 -0.06 -17.56
CA GLY A 144 11.58 0.75 -17.02
C GLY A 144 12.29 1.59 -18.08
N ALA A 145 12.43 1.05 -19.30
CA ALA A 145 12.95 1.79 -20.46
C ALA A 145 11.95 2.80 -21.07
N GLY A 146 10.71 2.88 -20.56
CA GLY A 146 9.67 3.77 -21.06
C GLY A 146 9.21 3.42 -22.48
N GLY A 147 9.30 2.16 -22.90
CA GLY A 147 9.11 1.74 -24.30
C GLY A 147 7.71 1.98 -24.88
N ARG A 148 6.71 2.26 -24.04
CA ARG A 148 5.34 2.65 -24.45
C ARG A 148 4.93 4.05 -23.97
N MET A 149 5.84 4.79 -23.33
CA MET A 149 5.55 6.12 -22.83
C MET A 149 5.70 7.16 -23.94
N TYR A 150 4.80 8.13 -24.00
CA TYR A 150 5.04 9.33 -24.79
C TYR A 150 6.09 10.18 -24.08
N ARG A 151 7.19 10.46 -24.76
CA ARG A 151 8.38 11.09 -24.15
C ARG A 151 8.92 12.29 -24.90
N SER A 152 8.21 12.76 -25.93
CA SER A 152 8.61 13.98 -26.62
C SER A 152 8.23 15.19 -25.78
N GLY A 153 9.13 16.15 -25.70
CA GLY A 153 8.84 17.44 -25.08
C GLY A 153 7.78 18.24 -25.86
N PRO A 154 7.37 19.40 -25.32
CA PRO A 154 7.96 20.08 -24.17
C PRO A 154 7.50 19.52 -22.81
N TRP A 155 8.43 19.36 -21.86
CA TRP A 155 8.16 18.92 -20.47
C TRP A 155 7.84 20.13 -19.59
N LEU A 156 6.63 20.65 -19.73
CA LEU A 156 6.12 21.73 -18.89
C LEU A 156 5.61 21.16 -17.56
N ALA A 157 5.62 21.98 -16.51
CA ALA A 157 4.95 21.64 -15.27
C ALA A 157 3.45 21.46 -15.54
N GLY A 158 2.94 20.25 -15.33
CA GLY A 158 1.53 19.94 -15.48
C GLY A 158 0.69 20.30 -14.26
N THR A 159 -0.62 20.15 -14.37
CA THR A 159 -1.52 20.14 -13.21
C THR A 159 -1.50 18.76 -12.54
N PRO A 160 -1.87 18.64 -11.25
CA PRO A 160 -1.89 17.35 -10.56
C PRO A 160 -2.70 16.26 -11.28
N GLU A 161 -3.76 16.64 -12.00
CA GLU A 161 -4.64 15.72 -12.72
C GLU A 161 -4.01 15.15 -14.00
N GLN A 162 -2.92 15.73 -14.49
CA GLN A 162 -2.24 15.32 -15.72
C GLN A 162 -1.23 14.17 -15.50
N GLY A 163 -1.03 13.74 -14.25
CA GLY A 163 -0.14 12.64 -13.91
C GLY A 163 1.34 12.93 -14.23
N TYR A 164 2.06 11.90 -14.68
CA TYR A 164 3.51 11.97 -14.88
C TYR A 164 3.92 12.85 -16.08
N GLN A 165 4.69 13.91 -15.84
CA GLN A 165 5.13 14.87 -16.87
C GLN A 165 6.66 15.06 -16.95
N LEU A 166 7.43 14.25 -16.22
CA LEU A 166 8.90 14.37 -16.20
C LEU A 166 9.54 13.76 -17.45
N PRO A 167 10.74 14.21 -17.86
CA PRO A 167 11.44 13.70 -19.04
C PRO A 167 12.05 12.29 -18.88
N PHE A 168 12.07 11.78 -17.65
CA PHE A 168 12.74 10.54 -17.32
C PHE A 168 11.88 9.32 -17.65
N THR A 169 12.51 8.21 -18.03
CA THR A 169 11.87 6.90 -17.85
C THR A 169 11.78 6.55 -16.36
N PRO A 170 10.99 5.53 -15.98
CA PRO A 170 11.03 5.00 -14.62
C PRO A 170 12.44 4.56 -14.20
N ALA A 171 13.21 3.93 -15.10
CA ALA A 171 14.59 3.54 -14.83
C ALA A 171 15.54 4.75 -14.63
N GLU A 172 15.41 5.81 -15.42
CA GLU A 172 16.20 7.03 -15.27
C GLU A 172 15.82 7.77 -13.98
N LEU A 173 14.53 7.82 -13.66
CA LEU A 173 14.00 8.40 -12.43
C LEU A 173 14.61 7.70 -11.20
N PHE A 174 14.57 6.37 -11.16
CA PHE A 174 15.18 5.60 -10.07
C PHE A 174 16.70 5.83 -9.98
N LYS A 175 17.42 5.79 -11.11
CA LYS A 175 18.87 6.02 -11.14
C LYS A 175 19.27 7.39 -10.62
N ASN A 176 18.54 8.44 -11.03
CA ASN A 176 18.81 9.81 -10.58
C ASN A 176 18.51 9.93 -9.08
N SER A 177 17.36 9.38 -8.66
CA SER A 177 16.90 9.48 -7.28
C SER A 177 17.81 8.74 -6.30
N LEU A 178 18.15 7.48 -6.59
CA LEU A 178 19.02 6.67 -5.74
C LEU A 178 20.42 7.26 -5.62
N ARG A 179 20.98 7.81 -6.72
CA ARG A 179 22.27 8.51 -6.68
C ARG A 179 22.22 9.75 -5.79
N ALA A 180 21.18 10.56 -5.92
CA ALA A 180 21.00 11.76 -5.10
C ALA A 180 20.79 11.42 -3.62
N ILE A 181 20.00 10.38 -3.33
CA ILE A 181 19.78 9.87 -1.98
C ILE A 181 21.07 9.33 -1.36
N ALA A 182 21.86 8.53 -2.09
CA ALA A 182 23.15 8.04 -1.60
C ALA A 182 24.08 9.20 -1.22
N ALA A 183 24.09 10.28 -2.02
CA ALA A 183 24.84 11.49 -1.71
C ALA A 183 24.29 12.26 -0.49
N ASP A 184 22.96 12.34 -0.34
CA ASP A 184 22.29 13.04 0.77
C ASP A 184 22.53 12.36 2.12
N VAL A 185 22.33 11.03 2.17
CA VAL A 185 22.58 10.23 3.38
C VAL A 185 24.07 10.25 3.74
N GLY A 186 24.97 10.23 2.74
CA GLY A 186 26.41 10.36 2.93
C GLY A 186 26.83 11.70 3.54
N LYS A 187 26.24 12.82 3.09
CA LYS A 187 26.51 14.17 3.64
C LYS A 187 25.99 14.35 5.06
N SER A 188 24.87 13.73 5.37
CA SER A 188 24.21 13.85 6.69
C SER A 188 24.93 13.08 7.80
N ASN A 189 26.09 12.44 7.51
CA ASN A 189 26.82 11.53 8.40
C ASN A 189 25.94 10.36 8.93
N ARG A 190 24.83 10.09 8.24
CA ARG A 190 23.87 9.01 8.52
C ARG A 190 24.34 7.67 7.95
N GLY A 191 25.39 7.67 7.12
CA GLY A 191 25.94 6.47 6.51
C GLY A 191 25.08 5.95 5.37
N LYS A 192 24.41 4.82 5.56
CA LYS A 192 23.51 4.19 4.56
C LYS A 192 22.15 3.98 5.19
N LEU A 193 21.05 4.20 4.44
CA LEU A 193 19.68 4.00 4.95
C LEU A 193 19.52 2.61 5.58
N SER A 194 20.02 1.58 4.91
CA SER A 194 19.97 0.18 5.36
C SER A 194 20.70 -0.11 6.67
N LYS A 195 21.52 0.83 7.15
CA LYS A 195 22.25 0.74 8.43
C LYS A 195 21.67 1.64 9.53
N LEU A 196 20.64 2.43 9.22
CA LEU A 196 19.96 3.25 10.21
C LEU A 196 18.99 2.42 11.05
N GLU A 197 18.69 2.92 12.24
CA GLU A 197 17.65 2.32 13.08
C GLU A 197 16.27 2.43 12.41
N PRO A 198 15.32 1.51 12.67
CA PRO A 198 14.04 1.49 11.97
C PRO A 198 13.26 2.82 12.03
N GLN A 199 13.30 3.52 13.16
CA GLN A 199 12.62 4.81 13.30
C GLN A 199 13.29 5.92 12.47
N GLU A 200 14.61 5.86 12.29
CA GLU A 200 15.35 6.80 11.46
C GLU A 200 15.13 6.51 9.97
N GLN A 201 15.00 5.23 9.60
CA GLN A 201 14.57 4.85 8.25
C GLN A 201 13.18 5.41 7.93
N ASP A 202 12.22 5.24 8.84
CA ASP A 202 10.87 5.78 8.67
C ASP A 202 10.86 7.31 8.57
N ALA A 203 11.66 7.98 9.41
CA ALA A 203 11.77 9.43 9.39
C ALA A 203 12.35 9.93 8.06
N TYR A 204 13.35 9.23 7.51
CA TYR A 204 13.92 9.56 6.21
C TYR A 204 12.94 9.31 5.05
N LEU A 205 12.21 8.19 5.07
CA LEU A 205 11.18 7.91 4.06
C LEU A 205 10.05 8.95 4.11
N ARG A 206 9.58 9.31 5.32
CA ARG A 206 8.61 10.41 5.49
C ARG A 206 9.15 11.75 5.01
N SER A 207 10.45 12.02 5.15
CA SER A 207 11.01 13.27 4.65
C SER A 207 11.04 13.28 3.11
N LEU A 208 11.23 12.14 2.43
CA LEU A 208 11.12 12.10 0.96
C LEU A 208 9.74 12.54 0.49
N GLU A 209 8.69 12.14 1.21
CA GLU A 209 7.30 12.47 0.94
C GLU A 209 6.94 13.93 1.29
N ASN A 210 7.33 14.39 2.49
CA ASN A 210 6.79 15.62 3.07
C ASN A 210 7.71 16.85 2.96
N GLU A 211 8.98 16.65 2.60
CA GLU A 211 9.99 17.72 2.47
C GLU A 211 10.52 17.75 1.03
N PRO A 212 9.87 18.54 0.15
CA PRO A 212 10.23 18.59 -1.27
C PRO A 212 11.70 18.93 -1.48
N ARG A 213 12.42 18.05 -2.15
CA ARG A 213 13.81 18.26 -2.56
C ARG A 213 14.08 17.68 -3.93
N ASP A 214 15.07 18.26 -4.61
CA ASP A 214 15.52 17.77 -5.90
C ASP A 214 16.45 16.57 -5.74
N LEU A 215 16.09 15.46 -6.38
CA LEU A 215 16.86 14.23 -6.44
C LEU A 215 17.50 14.04 -7.83
N GLY A 216 18.14 15.10 -8.34
CA GLY A 216 18.78 15.08 -9.66
C GLY A 216 17.77 15.27 -10.80
N GLY A 217 16.92 16.28 -10.67
CA GLY A 217 15.82 16.59 -11.58
C GLY A 217 14.49 15.91 -11.23
N VAL A 218 14.49 15.01 -10.24
CA VAL A 218 13.31 14.27 -9.79
C VAL A 218 12.85 14.85 -8.45
N PRO A 219 11.61 15.36 -8.32
CA PRO A 219 11.05 15.73 -7.03
C PRO A 219 10.98 14.51 -6.08
N SER A 220 11.37 14.70 -4.82
CA SER A 220 11.46 13.60 -3.85
C SER A 220 10.15 12.88 -3.57
N ASP A 221 9.04 13.62 -3.58
CA ASP A 221 7.68 13.13 -3.41
C ASP A 221 7.27 12.22 -4.58
N VAL A 222 7.64 12.61 -5.81
CA VAL A 222 7.39 11.79 -7.01
C VAL A 222 8.16 10.46 -6.93
N PHE A 223 9.42 10.49 -6.50
CA PHE A 223 10.18 9.24 -6.28
C PHE A 223 9.56 8.38 -5.17
N PHE A 224 9.20 8.98 -4.04
CA PHE A 224 8.59 8.25 -2.93
C PHE A 224 7.28 7.59 -3.34
N GLN A 225 6.39 8.32 -4.03
CA GLN A 225 5.12 7.78 -4.50
C GLN A 225 5.33 6.64 -5.50
N LEU A 226 6.26 6.79 -6.46
CA LEU A 226 6.57 5.71 -7.39
C LEU A 226 7.12 4.46 -6.66
N LEU A 227 7.99 4.64 -5.66
CA LEU A 227 8.48 3.53 -4.85
C LEU A 227 7.35 2.84 -4.07
N LEU A 228 6.42 3.61 -3.51
CA LEU A 228 5.24 3.08 -2.81
C LEU A 228 4.33 2.31 -3.76
N ASP A 229 3.97 2.88 -4.90
CA ASP A 229 3.14 2.23 -5.92
C ASP A 229 3.76 0.90 -6.34
N MET A 230 5.05 0.90 -6.70
CA MET A 230 5.74 -0.32 -7.10
C MET A 230 5.89 -1.33 -5.96
N THR A 231 5.91 -0.88 -4.70
CA THR A 231 5.92 -1.77 -3.53
C THR A 231 4.58 -2.48 -3.36
N VAL A 232 3.48 -1.73 -3.46
CA VAL A 232 2.12 -2.26 -3.39
C VAL A 232 1.86 -3.19 -4.58
N GLU A 233 2.22 -2.78 -5.79
CA GLU A 233 2.13 -3.61 -6.99
C GLU A 233 2.97 -4.89 -6.83
N GLY A 234 4.22 -4.79 -6.42
CA GLY A 234 5.08 -5.95 -6.21
C GLY A 234 4.56 -6.91 -5.15
N PHE A 235 3.81 -6.43 -4.16
CA PHE A 235 3.26 -7.25 -3.09
C PHE A 235 1.94 -7.96 -3.49
N PHE A 236 1.14 -7.34 -4.36
CA PHE A 236 -0.19 -7.84 -4.73
C PHE A 236 -0.34 -8.30 -6.19
N ALA A 237 0.65 -8.07 -7.06
CA ALA A 237 0.63 -8.53 -8.44
C ALA A 237 0.76 -10.07 -8.53
N ASP A 238 0.52 -10.61 -9.73
CA ASP A 238 0.75 -12.03 -9.97
C ASP A 238 2.24 -12.39 -9.81
N PRO A 239 2.58 -13.51 -9.15
CA PRO A 239 3.97 -13.94 -8.96
C PRO A 239 4.79 -14.10 -10.25
N VAL A 240 4.14 -14.27 -11.41
CA VAL A 240 4.82 -14.33 -12.71
C VAL A 240 5.68 -13.09 -12.99
N TYR A 241 5.34 -11.94 -12.39
CA TYR A 241 6.09 -10.70 -12.54
C TYR A 241 7.31 -10.60 -11.59
N GLY A 242 7.52 -11.58 -10.71
CA GLY A 242 8.69 -11.66 -9.83
C GLY A 242 8.52 -11.03 -8.44
N GLY A 243 7.30 -10.58 -8.10
CA GLY A 243 6.90 -10.19 -6.74
C GLY A 243 5.92 -11.21 -6.16
N ASN A 244 5.23 -10.84 -5.08
CA ASN A 244 4.22 -11.64 -4.41
C ASN A 244 4.58 -13.13 -4.32
N LYS A 245 5.84 -13.42 -3.96
CA LYS A 245 6.36 -14.79 -3.91
C LYS A 245 5.44 -15.67 -3.07
N ASP A 246 5.17 -16.88 -3.55
CA ASP A 246 4.25 -17.84 -2.90
C ASP A 246 2.84 -17.28 -2.65
N MET A 247 2.45 -16.21 -3.37
CA MET A 247 1.16 -15.54 -3.30
C MET A 247 0.84 -15.03 -1.89
N VAL A 248 1.85 -14.59 -1.14
CA VAL A 248 1.68 -14.14 0.26
C VAL A 248 0.70 -12.99 0.39
N GLY A 249 0.74 -12.00 -0.51
CA GLY A 249 -0.21 -10.88 -0.51
C GLY A 249 -1.64 -11.33 -0.83
N TRP A 250 -1.80 -12.31 -1.74
CA TRP A 250 -3.12 -12.86 -2.05
C TRP A 250 -3.69 -13.68 -0.90
N LYS A 251 -2.86 -14.49 -0.23
CA LYS A 251 -3.26 -15.25 0.97
C LYS A 251 -3.70 -14.30 2.08
N LEU A 252 -3.00 -13.17 2.26
CA LEU A 252 -3.32 -12.14 3.24
C LEU A 252 -4.72 -11.57 3.05
N VAL A 253 -5.08 -11.18 1.82
CA VAL A 253 -6.39 -10.57 1.52
C VAL A 253 -7.48 -11.59 1.16
N GLY A 254 -7.14 -12.88 1.14
CA GLY A 254 -8.06 -13.95 0.73
C GLY A 254 -8.38 -13.96 -0.77
N PHE A 255 -7.52 -13.38 -1.61
CA PHE A 255 -7.70 -13.41 -3.06
C PHE A 255 -7.39 -14.82 -3.60
N PRO A 256 -8.32 -15.45 -4.34
CA PRO A 256 -8.14 -16.81 -4.84
C PRO A 256 -7.16 -16.92 -6.02
N GLY A 257 -6.66 -15.81 -6.56
CA GLY A 257 -5.78 -15.83 -7.73
C GLY A 257 -6.53 -15.81 -9.06
N ALA A 258 -5.77 -15.96 -10.14
CA ALA A 258 -6.20 -15.71 -11.52
C ALA A 258 -6.94 -16.90 -12.15
N TYR A 259 -7.98 -17.40 -11.50
CA TYR A 259 -8.84 -18.42 -12.09
C TYR A 259 -9.59 -17.88 -13.32
N ALA A 260 -9.54 -18.63 -14.42
CA ALA A 260 -10.08 -18.19 -15.72
C ALA A 260 -11.61 -18.03 -15.73
N ASN A 261 -12.34 -18.85 -14.97
CA ASN A 261 -13.80 -18.83 -14.94
C ASN A 261 -14.36 -19.44 -13.63
N TYR A 262 -15.60 -19.07 -13.32
CA TYR A 262 -16.36 -19.58 -12.18
C TYR A 262 -17.71 -20.15 -12.64
N TYR A 263 -17.77 -20.73 -13.84
CA TYR A 263 -19.03 -21.10 -14.51
C TYR A 263 -19.96 -21.94 -13.62
N GLU A 264 -19.44 -22.92 -12.89
CA GLU A 264 -20.24 -23.79 -12.02
C GLU A 264 -20.80 -23.07 -10.77
N PHE A 265 -20.25 -21.90 -10.43
CA PHE A 265 -20.58 -21.14 -9.23
C PHE A 265 -21.34 -19.84 -9.52
N VAL A 266 -21.61 -19.52 -10.79
CA VAL A 266 -22.18 -18.21 -11.17
C VAL A 266 -23.55 -17.95 -10.53
N ASP A 267 -24.39 -18.99 -10.44
CA ASP A 267 -25.72 -18.93 -9.84
C ASP A 267 -25.70 -19.24 -8.33
N GLN A 268 -24.52 -19.48 -7.75
CA GLN A 268 -24.38 -19.84 -6.35
C GLN A 268 -23.88 -18.63 -5.54
N HIS A 269 -24.61 -18.28 -4.48
CA HIS A 269 -24.29 -17.12 -3.64
C HIS A 269 -23.89 -17.55 -2.24
N GLY A 270 -23.10 -16.71 -1.56
CA GLY A 270 -22.67 -16.93 -0.18
C GLY A 270 -21.71 -18.11 0.01
N ILE A 271 -21.16 -18.67 -1.07
CA ILE A 271 -20.20 -19.75 -0.99
C ILE A 271 -18.83 -19.20 -0.62
N ARG A 272 -18.26 -19.75 0.44
CA ARG A 272 -16.87 -19.48 0.80
C ARG A 272 -15.94 -20.21 -0.18
N PHE A 273 -15.12 -19.45 -0.89
CA PHE A 273 -14.09 -20.01 -1.75
C PHE A 273 -12.83 -20.32 -0.94
N THR A 274 -12.45 -21.59 -0.83
CA THR A 274 -11.38 -22.06 0.09
C THR A 274 -10.20 -22.73 -0.63
N ARG A 275 -10.01 -22.47 -1.94
CA ARG A 275 -8.91 -23.08 -2.69
C ARG A 275 -7.59 -22.33 -2.42
N PRO A 276 -6.44 -23.02 -2.53
CA PRO A 276 -5.15 -22.35 -2.59
C PRO A 276 -5.13 -21.36 -3.76
N PRO A 277 -4.51 -20.18 -3.60
CA PRO A 277 -4.43 -19.22 -4.68
C PRO A 277 -3.65 -19.79 -5.88
N MET A 278 -4.01 -19.34 -7.08
CA MET A 278 -3.40 -19.78 -8.35
C MET A 278 -2.86 -18.60 -9.16
N SER A 279 -1.58 -18.65 -9.53
CA SER A 279 -0.91 -17.69 -10.42
C SER A 279 -1.18 -18.00 -11.89
N LEU A 280 -1.14 -16.98 -12.74
CA LEU A 280 -1.15 -17.08 -14.20
C LEU A 280 -0.04 -18.01 -14.74
N GLY A 281 1.11 -18.07 -14.07
CA GLY A 281 2.22 -18.93 -14.45
C GLY A 281 2.03 -20.40 -14.10
N GLN A 282 0.97 -20.75 -13.37
CA GLN A 282 0.65 -22.14 -13.04
C GLN A 282 -0.36 -22.67 -14.07
N ASP A 283 0.05 -23.64 -14.87
CA ASP A 283 -0.86 -24.35 -15.76
C ASP A 283 -1.98 -24.99 -14.91
N ALA A 284 -3.22 -24.55 -15.11
CA ALA A 284 -4.40 -25.28 -14.68
C ALA A 284 -4.53 -26.54 -15.54
N GLY A 285 -3.63 -27.52 -15.37
CA GLY A 285 -3.44 -28.69 -16.24
C GLY A 285 -4.74 -29.37 -16.69
N GLY A 286 -5.32 -28.88 -17.80
CA GLY A 286 -6.54 -29.36 -18.45
C GLY A 286 -7.82 -29.36 -17.61
N THR A 287 -7.77 -29.05 -16.31
CA THR A 287 -8.89 -29.26 -15.39
C THR A 287 -9.26 -27.95 -14.75
N VAL A 288 -10.09 -27.20 -15.47
CA VAL A 288 -10.59 -25.88 -15.04
C VAL A 288 -11.58 -26.01 -13.87
N HIS A 289 -12.19 -27.18 -13.69
CA HIS A 289 -13.17 -27.42 -12.63
C HIS A 289 -13.07 -28.83 -12.07
N LEU A 290 -12.77 -28.90 -10.76
CA LEU A 290 -13.23 -29.95 -9.85
C LEU A 290 -13.25 -29.33 -8.45
N HIS A 291 -14.43 -29.08 -7.88
CA HIS A 291 -14.60 -29.20 -6.42
C HIS A 291 -15.04 -30.64 -6.17
N PRO A 292 -14.42 -31.35 -5.22
CA PRO A 292 -15.25 -31.81 -4.10
C PRO A 292 -14.46 -31.95 -2.79
N VAL A 293 -14.94 -31.34 -1.71
CA VAL A 293 -15.31 -32.08 -0.48
C VAL A 293 -16.02 -31.13 0.49
N SER A 294 -17.34 -31.00 0.33
CA SER A 294 -18.20 -31.20 1.49
C SER A 294 -18.72 -32.63 1.36
N SER A 295 -18.32 -33.52 2.26
CA SER A 295 -18.92 -34.85 2.33
C SER A 295 -20.44 -34.70 2.39
N PRO A 296 -21.24 -35.39 1.55
CA PRO A 296 -22.68 -35.41 1.76
C PRO A 296 -22.95 -36.08 3.12
N PRO A 297 -23.94 -35.61 3.91
CA PRO A 297 -24.32 -36.31 5.13
C PRO A 297 -24.68 -37.75 4.75
N ALA A 298 -24.11 -38.71 5.48
CA ALA A 298 -24.36 -40.12 5.28
C ALA A 298 -25.88 -40.35 5.24
N ALA A 299 -26.39 -40.82 4.09
CA ALA A 299 -27.77 -41.24 3.98
C ALA A 299 -28.01 -42.32 5.03
N ALA A 300 -28.87 -42.01 5.99
CA ALA A 300 -29.34 -42.97 6.97
C ALA A 300 -29.93 -44.17 6.23
N LYS A 301 -29.31 -45.35 6.39
CA LYS A 301 -29.95 -46.62 6.06
C LYS A 301 -31.10 -46.83 7.04
N GLY A 302 -32.28 -46.32 6.69
CA GLY A 302 -33.55 -46.69 7.31
C GLY A 302 -34.02 -48.00 6.69
N ARG A 303 -34.15 -49.03 7.53
CA ARG A 303 -34.85 -50.29 7.27
C ARG A 303 -36.34 -50.06 7.08
#